data_AF-A0A8J3M0Z5-F1
#
_entry.id   AF-A0A8J3M0Z5-F1
#
_cell.length_a   1.000
_cell.length_b   1.000
_cell.length_c   1.000
_cell.angle_alpha   90.00
_cell.angle_beta   90.00
_cell.angle_gamma   90.00
#
_symmetry.space_group_name_H-M   'P 1'
#
loop_
_entity.id
_entity.type
_entity.pdbx_description
1 polymer ?
#
loop_
_entity_poly.entity_id
_entity_poly.type
_entity_poly.pdbx_seq_one_letter_code
_entity_poly.pdbx_strand_id
1 'polypeptide(L)' 'MPDVAVRLMARFDPGVRALTPYLGRRHLHTARKAERVLGWRARPAAETVVDCARSLAALQVV' A
#
# COMPACT_ATOMS: atom_id res chain seq x y z
N MET A 1 -10.34 -7.52 8.17
CA MET A 1 -11.70 -7.14 7.75
C MET A 1 -12.13 -8.03 6.60
N PRO A 2 -13.28 -8.70 6.67
CA PRO A 2 -13.76 -9.54 5.57
C PRO A 2 -14.17 -8.69 4.37
N ASP A 3 -13.75 -9.06 3.16
CA ASP A 3 -14.15 -8.36 1.93
C ASP A 3 -15.67 -8.27 1.76
N VAL A 4 -16.41 -9.24 2.31
CA VAL A 4 -17.87 -9.29 2.31
C VAL A 4 -18.48 -8.12 3.10
N ALA A 5 -17.91 -7.78 4.25
CA ALA A 5 -18.38 -6.67 5.07
C ALA A 5 -18.15 -5.32 4.36
N VAL A 6 -16.98 -5.16 3.72
CA VAL A 6 -16.66 -3.94 2.96
C VAL A 6 -17.57 -3.78 1.73
N ARG A 7 -17.86 -4.88 1.03
CA ARG A 7 -18.80 -4.91 -0.10
C ARG A 7 -20.25 -4.59 0.31
N LEU A 8 -20.66 -4.93 1.53
CA LEU A 8 -21.96 -4.54 2.08
C LEU A 8 -22.00 -3.04 2.40
N MET A 9 -20.99 -2.51 3.10
CA MET A 9 -20.92 -1.07 3.42
C MET A 9 -20.86 -0.19 2.16
N ALA A 10 -20.19 -0.64 1.10
CA ALA A 10 -20.12 0.07 -0.19
C ALA A 10 -21.48 0.33 -0.87
N ARG A 11 -22.56 -0.37 -0.47
CA ARG A 11 -23.93 -0.09 -0.93
C ARG A 11 -24.56 1.13 -0.24
N PHE A 12 -24.09 1.47 0.96
CA PHE A 12 -24.65 2.55 1.78
C PHE A 12 -23.74 3.78 1.83
N ASP A 13 -22.42 3.60 1.64
CA ASP A 13 -21.43 4.67 1.66
C ASP A 13 -20.71 4.81 0.30
N PRO A 14 -20.87 5.96 -0.41
CA PRO A 14 -20.20 6.22 -1.68
C PRO A 14 -18.67 6.25 -1.61
N GLY A 15 -18.09 6.67 -0.48
CA GLY A 15 -16.65 6.69 -0.25
C GLY A 15 -16.06 5.29 -0.15
N VAL A 16 -16.75 4.37 0.54
CA VAL A 16 -16.37 2.95 0.59
C VAL A 16 -16.56 2.28 -0.79
N ARG A 17 -17.53 2.74 -1.58
CA ARG A 17 -17.76 2.25 -2.95
C ARG A 17 -16.54 2.47 -3.86
N ALA A 18 -15.80 3.57 -3.68
CA ALA A 18 -14.58 3.84 -4.44
C ALA A 18 -13.43 2.85 -4.11
N LEU A 19 -13.42 2.27 -2.91
CA LEU A 19 -12.40 1.32 -2.45
C LEU A 19 -12.70 -0.13 -2.86
N THR A 20 -13.97 -0.45 -3.15
CA THR A 20 -14.43 -1.78 -3.55
C THR A 20 -13.66 -2.41 -4.73
N PRO A 21 -13.35 -1.71 -5.85
CA PRO A 21 -12.61 -2.30 -6.96
C PRO A 21 -11.14 -2.65 -6.64
N TYR A 22 -10.59 -2.15 -5.54
CA TYR A 22 -9.25 -2.47 -5.07
C TYR A 22 -9.21 -3.69 -4.14
N LEU A 23 -10.37 -4.13 -3.61
CA LEU A 23 -10.46 -5.32 -2.75
C LEU A 23 -10.03 -6.58 -3.51
N GLY A 24 -9.13 -7.35 -2.91
CA GLY A 24 -8.60 -8.60 -3.48
C GLY A 24 -7.56 -8.41 -4.61
N ARG A 25 -7.25 -7.18 -5.03
CA ARG A 25 -6.18 -6.96 -6.02
C ARG A 25 -4.80 -7.00 -5.36
N ARG A 26 -3.92 -7.85 -5.90
CA ARG A 26 -2.49 -7.84 -5.57
C ARG A 26 -1.74 -6.96 -6.55
N HIS A 27 -1.36 -5.77 -6.10
CA HIS A 27 -0.53 -4.84 -6.86
C HIS A 27 0.94 -5.24 -6.76
N LEU A 28 1.34 -6.24 -7.55
CA LEU A 28 2.73 -6.69 -7.61
C LEU A 28 3.53 -5.76 -8.54
N HIS A 29 4.22 -4.80 -7.94
CA HIS A 29 5.13 -3.91 -8.64
C HIS A 29 6.58 -4.36 -8.45
N THR A 30 7.41 -4.25 -9.49
CA THR A 30 8.84 -4.60 -9.42
C THR A 30 9.70 -3.46 -9.93
N ALA A 31 10.83 -3.20 -9.26
CA ALA A 31 11.79 -2.17 -9.64
C ALA A 31 12.79 -2.63 -10.72
N ARG A 32 12.66 -3.86 -11.22
CA ARG A 32 13.63 -4.50 -12.12
C ARG A 32 13.89 -3.71 -13.42
N LYS A 33 12.89 -2.97 -13.92
CA LYS A 33 13.08 -2.10 -15.09
C LYS A 33 14.07 -0.97 -14.79
N ALA A 34 13.96 -0.35 -13.62
CA ALA A 34 14.82 0.76 -13.24
C ALA A 34 16.26 0.27 -12.96
N GLU A 35 16.41 -0.92 -12.37
CA GLU A 35 17.70 -1.57 -12.24
C GLU A 35 18.34 -1.85 -13.61
N ARG A 36 17.59 -2.41 -14.55
CA ARG A 36 18.10 -2.72 -15.90
C ARG A 36 18.43 -1.49 -16.74
N VAL A 37 17.60 -0.44 -16.66
CA VAL A 37 17.71 0.73 -17.56
C VAL A 37 18.58 1.83 -16.97
N LEU A 38 18.52 2.03 -15.66
CA LEU A 38 19.16 3.14 -14.97
C LEU A 38 20.32 2.68 -14.06
N GLY A 39 20.56 1.37 -13.92
CA GLY A 39 21.50 0.83 -12.94
C GLY A 39 21.08 1.11 -11.49
N TRP A 40 19.86 1.60 -11.28
CA TRP A 40 19.39 2.06 -9.98
C TRP A 40 18.69 0.94 -9.24
N ARG A 41 19.21 0.62 -8.05
CA ARG A 41 18.65 -0.38 -7.16
C ARG A 41 17.97 0.31 -5.98
N ALA A 42 16.67 0.08 -5.84
CA ALA A 42 15.93 0.55 -4.68
C ALA A 42 16.45 -0.11 -3.39
N ARG A 43 16.41 0.65 -2.30
CA ARG A 43 16.68 0.13 -0.96
C ARG A 43 15.72 -1.02 -0.62
N PRO A 44 16.12 -2.03 0.17
CA PRO A 44 15.22 -3.10 0.59
C PRO A 44 13.93 -2.56 1.22
N ALA A 45 12.80 -3.15 0.82
CA ALA A 45 11.48 -2.68 1.24
C ALA A 45 11.29 -2.79 2.76
N ALA A 46 11.76 -3.88 3.37
CA ALA A 46 11.66 -4.10 4.81
C ALA A 46 12.35 -2.98 5.60
N GLU A 47 13.58 -2.62 5.24
CA GLU A 47 14.30 -1.53 5.88
C GLU A 47 13.61 -0.18 5.69
N THR A 48 13.11 0.08 4.48
CA THR A 48 12.41 1.33 4.16
C THR A 48 11.15 1.50 5.00
N VAL A 49 10.38 0.42 5.19
CA VAL A 49 9.17 0.40 6.04
C VAL A 49 9.52 0.64 7.50
N VAL A 50 10.56 -0.02 8.01
CA VAL A 50 10.99 0.14 9.42
C VAL A 50 11.44 1.57 9.69
N ASP A 51 12.23 2.18 8.80
CA ASP A 51 12.69 3.55 8.99
C ASP A 51 11.57 4.58 8.84
N CYS A 52 10.60 4.32 7.96
CA CYS A 52 9.37 5.10 7.89
C CYS A 52 8.60 5.04 9.22
N ALA A 53 8.40 3.84 9.77
CA ALA A 53 7.71 3.66 11.05
C ALA A 53 8.42 4.39 12.20
N ARG A 54 9.76 4.31 12.26
CA ARG A 54 10.58 5.07 13.21
C ARG A 54 10.40 6.58 13.07
N SER A 55 10.37 7.07 11.84
CA SER A 55 10.18 8.50 11.55
C SER A 55 8.79 8.98 11.96
N LEU A 56 7.74 8.19 11.68
CA LEU A 56 6.37 8.51 12.10
C LEU A 56 6.22 8.53 13.63
N ALA A 57 6.85 7.57 14.32
CA ALA A 57 6.86 7.54 15.77
C ALA A 57 7.58 8.75 16.38
N ALA A 58 8.71 9.15 15.78
CA ALA A 58 9.44 10.35 16.19
C ALA A 58 8.64 11.65 15.96
N LEU A 59 7.83 11.68 14.90
CA LEU A 59 6.93 12.79 14.58
C LEU A 59 5.60 12.76 15.36
N GLN A 60 5.37 11.77 16.22
CA GLN A 60 4.15 11.62 17.03
C GLN A 60 2.86 11.59 16.18
N VAL A 61 2.92 10.99 14.99
CA VAL A 61 1.75 10.88 14.07
C VAL A 61 0.93 9.61 14.35
N VAL A 62 1.37 8.79 15.31
CA VAL A 62 0.72 7.54 15.75
C VAL A 62 0.72 7.49 17.27
#